data_AF-A0A519ZP46-F1
#
_entry.id   AF-A0A519ZP46-F1
#
_cell.length_a   1.000
_cell.length_b   1.000
_cell.length_c   1.000
_cell.angle_alpha   90.00
_cell.angle_beta   90.00
_cell.angle_gamma   90.00
#
_symmetry.space_group_name_H-M   'P 1'
#
loop_
_entity.id
_entity.type
_entity.pdbx_description
1 polymer ?
#
loop_
_entity_poly.entity_id
_entity_poly.type
_entity_poly.pdbx_seq_one_letter_code
_entity_poly.pdbx_strand_id
1 'polypeptide(L)'
;TQINYNYCVANPKNYYGYGENCWGLTASDIQNGYTASSPTNDRGVIAPTAAISSIPYAPESSLKALRFFYYKLGDKLFKEYGFIDAFSLQDQWFASSTLAIDQGPIIIMIENYRSKLLWNLFMSAPEVKTGMKSLGFNSPNL
;
A
#
# COMPACT_ATOMS: atom_id res chain seq x y z
N THR A 1 3.08 -9.36 1.70
CA THR A 1 1.73 -8.99 1.22
C THR A 1 0.65 -9.94 1.72
N GLN A 2 0.68 -11.23 1.38
CA GLN A 2 -0.45 -12.15 1.66
C GLN A 2 -0.84 -12.25 3.13
N ILE A 3 0.13 -12.23 4.06
CA ILE A 3 -0.16 -12.26 5.51
C ILE A 3 -0.96 -11.03 5.95
N ASN A 4 -0.62 -9.84 5.45
CA ASN A 4 -1.30 -8.59 5.77
C ASN A 4 -2.75 -8.62 5.24
N TYR A 5 -2.91 -9.02 3.97
CA TYR A 5 -4.23 -9.23 3.35
C TYR A 5 -5.08 -10.24 4.13
N ASN A 6 -4.55 -11.44 4.40
CA ASN A 6 -5.26 -12.50 5.11
C ASN A 6 -5.66 -12.07 6.53
N TYR A 7 -4.83 -11.30 7.22
CA TYR A 7 -5.16 -10.75 8.53
C TYR A 7 -6.37 -9.81 8.46
N CYS A 8 -6.38 -8.86 7.52
CA CYS A 8 -7.50 -7.95 7.33
C CYS A 8 -8.78 -8.71 6.92
N VAL A 9 -8.67 -9.75 6.09
CA VAL A 9 -9.80 -10.59 5.68
C VAL A 9 -10.36 -11.39 6.86
N ALA A 10 -9.49 -11.97 7.68
CA ALA A 10 -9.92 -12.72 8.87
C ALA A 10 -10.48 -11.80 9.96
N ASN A 11 -10.04 -10.53 9.99
CA ASN A 11 -10.50 -9.48 10.89
C ASN A 11 -10.67 -9.94 12.35
N PRO A 12 -9.60 -10.43 13.01
CA PRO A 12 -9.72 -11.01 14.35
C PRO A 12 -10.17 -10.03 15.43
N LYS A 13 -10.07 -8.71 15.17
CA LYS A 13 -10.53 -7.64 16.05
C LYS A 13 -11.95 -7.15 15.74
N ASN A 14 -12.59 -7.68 14.71
CA ASN A 14 -13.93 -7.30 14.27
C ASN A 14 -14.09 -5.79 13.97
N TYR A 15 -13.06 -5.15 13.40
CA TYR A 15 -13.17 -3.75 12.98
C TYR A 15 -14.13 -3.62 11.80
N TYR A 16 -15.02 -2.63 11.86
CA TYR A 16 -15.98 -2.41 10.78
C TYR A 16 -15.29 -2.09 9.46
N GLY A 17 -15.72 -2.78 8.39
CA GLY A 17 -15.29 -2.51 7.01
C GLY A 17 -14.07 -3.29 6.54
N TYR A 18 -13.28 -3.92 7.41
CA TYR A 18 -12.16 -4.78 7.00
C TYR A 18 -12.66 -5.97 6.16
N GLY A 19 -11.91 -6.36 5.14
CA GLY A 19 -12.26 -7.53 4.31
C GLY A 19 -11.51 -7.59 2.98
N GLU A 20 -11.96 -8.45 2.07
CA GLU A 20 -11.29 -8.69 0.77
C GLU A 20 -11.13 -7.42 -0.08
N ASN A 21 -12.03 -6.46 0.09
CA ASN A 21 -12.08 -5.20 -0.65
C ASN A 21 -11.50 -4.02 0.14
N CYS A 22 -11.16 -4.19 1.41
CA CYS A 22 -10.71 -3.12 2.28
C CYS A 22 -9.68 -3.67 3.26
N TRP A 23 -8.42 -3.62 2.83
CA TRP A 23 -7.28 -4.18 3.54
C TRP A 23 -6.06 -3.27 3.35
N GLY A 24 -5.03 -3.50 4.14
CA GLY A 24 -3.75 -2.80 4.03
C GLY A 24 -3.40 -2.05 5.31
N LEU A 25 -2.56 -2.69 6.13
CA LEU A 25 -1.98 -2.10 7.33
C LEU A 25 -0.53 -1.69 7.04
N THR A 26 -0.21 -0.41 7.20
CA THR A 26 1.17 0.10 7.17
C THR A 26 1.27 1.31 8.11
N ALA A 27 2.49 1.83 8.28
CA ALA A 27 2.68 3.10 8.97
C ALA A 27 1.97 4.24 8.23
N SER A 28 1.17 5.01 8.95
CA SER A 28 0.37 6.11 8.42
C SER A 28 -0.16 6.99 9.56
N ASP A 29 -0.84 8.07 9.20
CA ASP A 29 -1.64 8.84 10.14
C ASP A 29 -2.77 7.97 10.75
N ILE A 30 -3.10 8.29 12.00
CA ILE A 30 -4.29 7.81 12.71
C ILE A 30 -5.01 9.01 13.32
N GLN A 31 -6.22 8.81 13.84
CA GLN A 31 -6.89 9.88 14.57
C GLN A 31 -6.00 10.38 15.72
N ASN A 32 -5.64 11.67 15.68
CA ASN A 32 -4.78 12.35 16.66
C ASN A 32 -3.33 11.85 16.74
N GLY A 33 -2.76 11.27 15.69
CA GLY A 33 -1.34 10.91 15.70
C GLY A 33 -0.88 10.11 14.49
N TYR A 34 0.17 9.32 14.71
CA TYR A 34 0.79 8.45 13.71
C TYR A 34 1.15 7.12 14.37
N THR A 35 1.02 6.02 13.64
CA THR A 35 1.44 4.70 14.16
C THR A 35 1.96 3.80 13.06
N ALA A 36 2.84 2.86 13.41
CA ALA A 36 3.28 1.81 12.50
C ALA A 36 2.27 0.66 12.50
N SER A 37 1.15 0.81 11.78
CA SER A 37 0.12 -0.24 11.74
C SER A 37 0.63 -1.49 11.05
N SER A 38 0.27 -2.64 11.61
CA SER A 38 0.64 -3.96 11.08
C SER A 38 -0.33 -5.02 11.60
N PRO A 39 -0.30 -6.27 11.10
CA PRO A 39 -1.08 -7.36 11.68
C PRO A 39 -0.85 -7.59 13.19
N THR A 40 0.29 -7.17 13.73
CA THR A 40 0.61 -7.25 15.16
C THR A 40 0.38 -5.95 15.92
N ASN A 41 0.14 -4.83 15.22
CA ASN A 41 -0.22 -3.53 15.77
C ASN A 41 -1.39 -2.93 14.98
N ASP A 42 -2.54 -3.60 15.00
CA ASP A 42 -3.73 -3.12 14.30
C ASP A 42 -4.53 -2.14 15.17
N ARG A 43 -4.79 -0.95 14.64
CA ARG A 43 -5.54 0.14 15.30
C ARG A 43 -6.88 0.43 14.64
N GLY A 44 -7.36 -0.41 13.72
CA GLY A 44 -8.61 -0.18 13.00
C GLY A 44 -8.49 0.82 11.85
N VAL A 45 -7.26 1.13 11.43
CA VAL A 45 -6.95 2.14 10.41
C VAL A 45 -6.36 1.45 9.17
N ILE A 46 -6.98 1.70 8.02
CA ILE A 46 -6.50 1.25 6.70
C ILE A 46 -5.79 2.40 6.00
N ALA A 47 -4.61 2.11 5.45
CA ALA A 47 -3.84 3.04 4.65
C ALA A 47 -3.82 2.56 3.18
N PRO A 48 -4.41 3.30 2.22
CA PRO A 48 -4.53 2.87 0.82
C PRO A 48 -3.20 2.44 0.19
N THR A 49 -2.09 3.10 0.55
CA THR A 49 -0.76 2.76 0.02
C THR A 49 -0.35 1.32 0.28
N ALA A 50 -0.74 0.71 1.42
CA ALA A 50 -0.37 -0.66 1.74
C ALA A 50 -0.89 -1.66 0.69
N ALA A 51 -2.18 -1.53 0.33
CA ALA A 51 -2.80 -2.40 -0.65
C ALA A 51 -2.39 -2.02 -2.08
N ILE A 52 -2.46 -0.74 -2.43
CA ILE A 52 -2.26 -0.29 -3.82
C ILE A 52 -0.80 -0.46 -4.24
N SER A 53 0.16 -0.07 -3.39
CA SER A 53 1.60 -0.22 -3.69
C SER A 53 2.06 -1.68 -3.71
N SER A 54 1.23 -2.60 -3.23
CA SER A 54 1.47 -4.04 -3.32
C SER A 54 1.04 -4.67 -4.64
N ILE A 55 0.53 -3.89 -5.61
CA ILE A 55 -0.02 -4.38 -6.88
C ILE A 55 0.93 -5.28 -7.70
N PRO A 56 2.28 -5.09 -7.73
CA PRO A 56 3.14 -6.02 -8.46
C PRO A 56 3.25 -7.40 -7.80
N TYR A 57 2.86 -7.53 -6.54
CA TYR A 57 2.98 -8.76 -5.76
C TYR A 57 1.64 -9.51 -5.64
N ALA A 58 0.53 -8.77 -5.54
CA ALA A 58 -0.81 -9.34 -5.38
C ALA A 58 -1.85 -8.55 -6.21
N PRO A 59 -1.75 -8.59 -7.55
CA PRO A 59 -2.49 -7.66 -8.41
C PRO A 59 -4.00 -7.76 -8.25
N GLU A 60 -4.54 -8.97 -8.10
CA GLU A 60 -5.99 -9.16 -7.98
C GLU A 60 -6.56 -8.53 -6.71
N SER A 61 -5.95 -8.78 -5.54
CA SER A 61 -6.43 -8.23 -4.26
C SER A 61 -6.14 -6.74 -4.13
N SER A 62 -5.02 -6.25 -4.66
CA SER A 62 -4.72 -4.82 -4.74
C SER A 62 -5.71 -4.08 -5.64
N LEU A 63 -6.07 -4.63 -6.81
CA LEU A 63 -7.06 -4.03 -7.70
C LEU A 63 -8.48 -4.07 -7.12
N LYS A 64 -8.85 -5.11 -6.38
CA LYS A 64 -10.12 -5.15 -5.63
C LYS A 64 -10.19 -4.01 -4.61
N ALA A 65 -9.14 -3.82 -3.82
CA ALA A 65 -9.06 -2.72 -2.86
C ALA A 65 -9.08 -1.34 -3.53
N LEU A 66 -8.26 -1.14 -4.56
CA LEU A 66 -8.23 0.10 -5.35
C LEU A 66 -9.62 0.48 -5.87
N ARG A 67 -10.35 -0.49 -6.46
CA ARG A 67 -11.70 -0.26 -6.98
C ARG A 67 -12.70 0.04 -5.88
N PHE A 68 -12.60 -0.59 -4.72
CA PHE A 68 -13.46 -0.29 -3.58
C PHE A 68 -13.18 1.12 -3.04
N PHE A 69 -11.92 1.47 -2.82
CA PHE A 69 -11.53 2.81 -2.37
C PHE A 69 -12.03 3.89 -3.33
N TYR A 70 -11.88 3.68 -4.65
CA TYR A 70 -12.30 4.65 -5.66
C TYR A 70 -13.82 4.67 -5.88
N TYR A 71 -14.46 3.53 -6.16
CA TYR A 71 -15.87 3.50 -6.58
C TYR A 71 -16.88 3.45 -5.43
N LYS A 72 -16.46 3.04 -4.21
CA LYS A 72 -17.37 2.92 -3.07
C LYS A 72 -17.11 3.96 -1.99
N LEU A 73 -15.85 4.27 -1.69
CA LEU A 73 -15.51 5.33 -0.73
C LEU A 73 -15.30 6.69 -1.41
N GLY A 74 -14.91 6.71 -2.69
CA GLY A 74 -15.01 7.86 -3.59
C GLY A 74 -14.41 9.13 -2.99
N ASP A 75 -15.19 10.21 -3.03
CA ASP A 75 -14.78 11.53 -2.58
C ASP A 75 -14.37 11.59 -1.10
N LYS A 76 -14.66 10.56 -0.28
CA LYS A 76 -14.10 10.51 1.08
C LYS A 76 -12.61 10.21 1.09
N LEU A 77 -12.12 9.43 0.13
CA LEU A 77 -10.72 9.05 0.03
C LEU A 77 -9.96 9.73 -1.11
N PHE A 78 -10.57 9.89 -2.28
CA PHE A 78 -9.89 10.41 -3.46
C PHE A 78 -10.07 11.92 -3.57
N LYS A 79 -8.96 12.67 -3.48
CA LYS A 79 -8.88 14.14 -3.45
C LYS A 79 -7.91 14.64 -4.52
N GLU A 80 -7.51 15.91 -4.42
CA GLU A 80 -6.62 16.61 -5.36
C GLU A 80 -5.34 15.82 -5.69
N TYR A 81 -4.71 15.19 -4.69
CA TYR A 81 -3.45 14.46 -4.86
C TYR A 81 -3.62 12.93 -4.87
N GLY A 82 -4.81 12.43 -5.15
CA GLY A 82 -5.15 11.01 -5.12
C GLY A 82 -5.75 10.58 -3.79
N PHE A 83 -5.47 9.35 -3.35
CA PHE A 83 -6.00 8.86 -2.07
C PHE A 83 -5.36 9.61 -0.90
N ILE A 84 -6.17 9.96 0.10
CA ILE A 84 -5.70 10.43 1.42
C ILE A 84 -4.89 9.34 2.13
N ASP A 85 -4.14 9.75 3.13
CA ASP A 85 -3.17 8.91 3.83
C ASP A 85 -3.76 7.63 4.45
N ALA A 86 -4.85 7.78 5.20
CA ALA A 86 -5.47 6.70 5.94
C ALA A 86 -6.93 6.99 6.33
N PHE A 87 -7.65 5.95 6.76
CA PHE A 87 -9.02 6.07 7.27
C PHE A 87 -9.39 4.94 8.23
N SER A 88 -10.38 5.19 9.09
CA SER A 88 -11.08 4.18 9.91
C SER A 88 -12.57 4.27 9.62
N LEU A 89 -13.16 3.20 9.07
CA LEU A 89 -14.61 3.13 8.90
C LEU A 89 -15.33 2.89 10.23
N GLN A 90 -14.65 2.24 11.19
CA GLN A 90 -15.15 2.03 12.55
C GLN A 90 -15.39 3.37 13.25
N ASP A 91 -14.42 4.28 13.17
CA ASP A 91 -14.46 5.58 13.87
C ASP A 91 -14.98 6.71 12.96
N GLN A 92 -15.35 6.38 11.72
CA GLN A 92 -15.76 7.34 10.69
C GLN A 92 -14.72 8.46 10.45
N TRP A 93 -13.44 8.12 10.63
CA TRP A 93 -12.34 9.05 10.51
C TRP A 93 -11.65 8.89 9.15
N PHE A 94 -11.33 10.03 8.54
CA PHE A 94 -10.66 10.12 7.25
C PHE A 94 -9.56 11.17 7.40
N ALA A 95 -8.32 10.81 7.08
CA ALA A 95 -7.20 11.74 7.12
C ALA A 95 -7.48 12.96 6.22
N SER A 96 -7.09 14.15 6.68
CA SER A 96 -7.06 15.37 5.85
C SER A 96 -5.73 15.54 5.11
N SER A 97 -4.79 14.62 5.32
CA SER A 97 -3.41 14.66 4.86
C SER A 97 -3.16 13.69 3.70
N THR A 98 -2.04 13.93 3.04
CA THR A 98 -1.36 13.00 2.14
C THR A 98 0.12 13.06 2.48
N LEU A 99 0.77 11.91 2.69
CA LEU A 99 2.20 11.86 2.97
C LEU A 99 2.98 11.46 1.71
N ALA A 100 4.07 12.16 1.41
CA ALA A 100 4.87 11.88 0.21
C ALA A 100 5.39 10.43 0.19
N ILE A 101 5.74 9.90 1.36
CA ILE A 101 6.23 8.52 1.53
C ILE A 101 5.15 7.46 1.28
N ASP A 102 3.88 7.84 1.35
CA ASP A 102 2.75 6.96 1.11
C ASP A 102 2.18 7.15 -0.31
N GLN A 103 2.16 8.37 -0.83
CA GLN A 103 1.75 8.65 -2.22
C GLN A 103 2.77 8.15 -3.25
N GLY A 104 4.06 8.35 -3.01
CA GLY A 104 5.12 7.98 -3.96
C GLY A 104 5.09 6.51 -4.38
N PRO A 105 5.05 5.56 -3.43
CA PRO A 105 4.96 4.14 -3.73
C PRO A 105 3.73 3.76 -4.54
N ILE A 106 2.58 4.41 -4.35
CA ILE A 106 1.36 4.12 -5.13
C ILE A 106 1.66 4.30 -6.62
N ILE A 107 2.24 5.44 -7.00
CA ILE A 107 2.55 5.78 -8.39
C ILE A 107 3.63 4.83 -8.94
N ILE A 108 4.74 4.70 -8.19
CA ILE A 108 5.90 3.92 -8.62
C ILE A 108 5.54 2.45 -8.81
N MET A 109 4.75 1.87 -7.90
CA MET A 109 4.43 0.45 -7.93
C MET A 109 3.32 0.12 -8.93
N ILE A 110 2.37 1.03 -9.17
CA ILE A 110 1.45 0.90 -10.31
C ILE A 110 2.24 0.87 -11.61
N GLU A 111 3.19 1.78 -11.81
CA GLU A 111 3.93 1.82 -13.08
C GLU A 111 4.90 0.63 -13.22
N ASN A 112 5.53 0.19 -12.13
CA ASN A 112 6.33 -1.04 -12.15
C ASN A 112 5.50 -2.28 -12.47
N TYR A 113 4.25 -2.36 -11.99
CA TYR A 113 3.34 -3.43 -12.38
C TYR A 113 3.00 -3.37 -13.88
N ARG A 114 2.74 -2.17 -14.42
CA ARG A 114 2.32 -2.00 -15.82
C ARG A 114 3.43 -2.23 -16.84
N SER A 115 4.61 -1.65 -16.60
CA SER A 115 5.68 -1.57 -17.61
C SER A 115 7.07 -1.93 -17.07
N LYS A 116 7.21 -2.09 -15.75
CA LYS A 116 8.51 -2.27 -15.06
C LYS A 116 9.45 -1.08 -15.23
N LEU A 117 8.95 0.11 -15.59
CA LEU A 117 9.78 1.28 -15.96
C LEU A 117 10.88 1.58 -14.94
N LEU A 118 10.53 1.75 -13.66
CA LEU A 118 11.48 2.17 -12.63
C LEU A 118 12.43 1.03 -12.27
N TRP A 119 11.95 -0.21 -12.25
CA TRP A 119 12.82 -1.39 -12.08
C TRP A 119 13.83 -1.52 -13.21
N ASN A 120 13.41 -1.34 -14.47
CA ASN A 120 14.31 -1.42 -15.62
C ASN A 120 15.36 -0.30 -15.58
N LEU A 121 14.95 0.93 -15.25
CA LEU A 121 15.87 2.06 -15.09
C LEU A 121 16.88 1.80 -13.97
N PHE A 122 16.42 1.45 -12.77
CA PHE A 122 17.30 1.18 -11.62
C PHE A 122 18.27 0.02 -11.90
N MET A 123 17.77 -1.07 -12.46
CA MET A 123 18.58 -2.25 -12.77
C MET A 123 19.48 -2.06 -14.00
N SER A 124 19.33 -0.98 -14.77
CA SER A 124 20.24 -0.68 -15.88
C SER A 124 21.58 -0.10 -15.41
N ALA A 125 21.63 0.48 -14.20
CA ALA A 125 22.80 1.17 -13.67
C ALA A 125 23.96 0.18 -13.36
N PRO A 126 25.16 0.36 -13.94
CA PRO A 126 26.29 -0.55 -13.72
C PRO A 126 26.75 -0.60 -12.26
N GLU A 127 26.65 0.51 -11.52
CA GLU A 127 26.97 0.61 -10.10
C GLU A 127 26.04 -0.26 -9.23
N VAL A 128 24.73 -0.31 -9.56
CA VAL A 128 23.76 -1.17 -8.88
C VAL A 128 24.12 -2.63 -9.12
N LYS A 129 24.40 -3.01 -10.37
CA LYS A 129 24.79 -4.39 -10.71
C LYS A 129 26.07 -4.82 -10.00
N THR A 130 27.06 -3.92 -9.96
CA THR A 130 28.34 -4.17 -9.29
C THR A 130 28.12 -4.38 -7.79
N GLY A 131 27.37 -3.49 -7.14
CA GLY A 131 27.06 -3.62 -5.72
C GLY A 131 26.32 -4.92 -5.39
N MET A 132 25.30 -5.28 -6.16
CA MET A 132 24.55 -6.52 -5.98
C MET A 132 25.44 -7.77 -6.13
N LYS A 133 26.33 -7.81 -7.13
CA LYS A 133 27.29 -8.92 -7.31
C LYS A 133 28.25 -9.04 -6.14
N SER A 134 28.81 -7.92 -5.67
CA SER A 134 29.71 -7.90 -4.51
C SER A 134 29.05 -8.38 -3.22
N LEU A 135 27.73 -8.22 -3.10
CA LEU A 135 26.93 -8.71 -1.98
C LEU A 135 26.41 -10.15 -2.16
N GLY A 136 26.74 -10.82 -3.28
CA GLY A 136 26.36 -12.21 -3.53
C GLY A 136 24.93 -12.42 -4.04
N PHE A 137 24.27 -11.36 -4.55
CA PHE A 137 22.93 -11.49 -5.15
C PHE A 137 22.98 -12.15 -6.54
N ASN A 138 21.93 -12.90 -6.85
CA ASN A 138 21.63 -13.42 -8.19
C ASN A 138 20.30 -12.85 -8.69
N SER A 139 20.23 -12.51 -9.98
CA SER A 139 19.02 -11.93 -10.60
C SER A 139 19.06 -12.15 -12.11
N PRO A 140 17.91 -12.29 -12.80
CA PRO A 140 17.86 -12.38 -14.25
C PRO A 140 18.49 -11.19 -14.99
N ASN A 141 18.65 -10.04 -14.33
CA ASN A 141 19.19 -8.81 -14.91
C ASN A 141 20.62 -8.46 -14.44
N LEU A 142 21.29 -9.36 -13.70
CA LEU A 142 22.67 -9.21 -13.23
C LEU A 142 23.71 -9.81 -14.17
#